data_AF-V4U9E0-F1
#
_entry.id   AF-V4U9E0-F1
#
_cell.length_a   1.000
_cell.length_b   1.000
_cell.length_c   1.000
_cell.angle_alpha   90.00
_cell.angle_beta   90.00
_cell.angle_gamma   90.00
#
_symmetry.space_group_name_H-M   'P 1'
#
loop_
_entity.id
_entity.type
_entity.pdbx_description
1 polymer ?
#
loop_
_entity_poly.entity_id
_entity_poly.type
_entity_poly.pdbx_seq_one_letter_code
_entity_poly.pdbx_strand_id
1 'polypeptide(L)'
;MDFQEEELVLKDQMLAGNQHSSNKMDCLVCSFCFRFIGSIELQIGRRLYLQSLGDSANDKCHMGSSSHASEDCYNTDSSDMEDGSYMKNHEDYGNCAPGSSKDNISLPKGFIESLMNGELELPFSDKFPLPSTIPCPGGCGEAYYCSKSCAEADWELFHSLLCTGERSKALSRAALLKFIEHANGTNDIFLLAAKVICSIILRYRKLKAAHLEEQGKTNANSKSSNLSLLLEAWKPISIGYKRRWWDCIALPDDVDSSDEASFRMKIRELAFTSLQLLKAAIFDSECEPLFSLEIYGHIIGMFELNNLDLVVASPVEDYFLYIDDLLHGEKKEAEKITRPILDALGDDYSICCQELYEPFLLS
;
A
#
# COMPACT_ATOMS: atom_id res chain seq x y z
N MET A 1 6.90 32.08 -17.49
CA MET A 1 6.95 32.37 -16.04
C MET A 1 8.24 31.77 -15.56
N ASP A 2 9.08 32.56 -14.91
CA ASP A 2 10.37 32.07 -14.39
C ASP A 2 10.16 31.75 -12.92
N PHE A 3 10.11 30.46 -12.59
CA PHE A 3 10.05 29.97 -11.20
C PHE A 3 11.46 29.94 -10.61
N GLN A 4 11.59 30.26 -9.33
CA GLN A 4 12.85 30.10 -8.59
C GLN A 4 13.06 28.65 -8.18
N GLU A 5 14.32 28.27 -7.93
CA GLU A 5 14.65 27.00 -7.28
C GLU A 5 13.94 26.93 -5.91
N GLU A 6 13.31 25.79 -5.61
CA GLU A 6 12.46 25.56 -4.43
C GLU A 6 11.14 26.36 -4.35
N GLU A 7 10.75 27.09 -5.40
CA GLU A 7 9.45 27.77 -5.42
C GLU A 7 8.30 26.76 -5.49
N LEU A 8 7.39 26.81 -4.52
CA LEU A 8 6.17 26.00 -4.53
C LEU A 8 5.22 26.51 -5.61
N VAL A 9 5.25 25.87 -6.78
CA VAL A 9 4.40 26.22 -7.93
C VAL A 9 2.97 25.69 -7.79
N LEU A 10 2.82 24.49 -7.22
CA LEU A 10 1.53 23.82 -7.05
C LEU A 10 1.52 23.04 -5.75
N LYS A 11 0.45 23.19 -4.98
CA LYS A 11 0.15 22.34 -3.83
C LYS A 11 -1.22 21.72 -4.04
N ASP A 12 -1.23 20.43 -4.31
CA ASP A 12 -2.46 19.65 -4.38
C ASP A 12 -2.65 18.85 -3.09
N GLN A 13 -3.91 18.65 -2.70
CA GLN A 13 -4.26 17.81 -1.56
C GLN A 13 -4.56 16.40 -2.05
N MET A 14 -3.80 15.43 -1.55
CA MET A 14 -4.10 14.02 -1.78
C MET A 14 -5.53 13.68 -1.33
N LEU A 15 -6.31 13.12 -2.25
CA LEU A 15 -7.66 12.63 -1.95
C LEU A 15 -7.66 11.28 -1.26
N ALA A 16 -6.82 10.36 -1.74
CA ALA A 16 -6.64 9.03 -1.21
C ALA A 16 -5.25 8.55 -1.63
N GLY A 17 -4.62 7.80 -0.73
CA GLY A 17 -3.40 7.07 -1.01
C GLY A 17 -3.31 5.86 -0.11
N ASN A 18 -2.48 4.90 -0.47
CA ASN A 18 -2.22 3.73 0.36
C ASN A 18 -0.80 3.24 0.12
N GLN A 19 -0.07 3.04 1.22
CA GLN A 19 1.20 2.35 1.19
C GLN A 19 0.97 0.89 0.79
N HIS A 20 1.79 0.40 -0.15
CA HIS A 20 1.72 -0.99 -0.59
C HIS A 20 1.94 -1.96 0.58
N SER A 21 1.20 -3.07 0.59
CA SER A 21 1.17 -4.03 1.70
C SER A 21 2.56 -4.64 1.97
N SER A 22 3.32 -4.95 0.93
CA SER A 22 4.72 -5.39 1.07
C SER A 22 5.62 -4.30 1.64
N ASN A 23 5.48 -3.05 1.19
CA ASN A 23 6.32 -1.92 1.61
C ASN A 23 6.12 -1.52 3.07
N LYS A 24 4.97 -1.84 3.69
CA LYS A 24 4.73 -1.64 5.14
C LYS A 24 5.73 -2.38 6.03
N MET A 25 6.36 -3.42 5.51
CA MET A 25 7.39 -4.18 6.21
C MET A 25 8.73 -3.44 6.21
N ASP A 26 9.00 -2.68 5.15
CA ASP A 26 10.28 -1.99 4.94
C ASP A 26 10.27 -0.54 5.43
N CYS A 27 9.11 0.13 5.34
CA CYS A 27 8.97 1.54 5.67
C CYS A 27 7.86 1.77 6.71
N LEU A 28 8.21 2.31 7.87
CA LEU A 28 7.24 2.79 8.84
C LEU A 28 6.94 4.28 8.58
N VAL A 29 5.79 4.53 7.98
CA VAL A 29 5.33 5.88 7.64
C VAL A 29 4.00 6.23 8.30
N CYS A 30 3.68 7.52 8.32
CA CYS A 30 2.37 8.03 8.69
C CYS A 30 1.31 7.47 7.74
N SER A 31 0.29 6.77 8.26
CA SER A 31 -0.77 6.16 7.45
C SER A 31 -1.67 7.16 6.72
N PHE A 32 -1.50 8.46 6.97
CA PHE A 32 -2.26 9.55 6.33
C PHE A 32 -1.44 10.37 5.34
N CYS A 33 -0.22 10.78 5.73
CA CYS A 33 0.60 11.71 4.94
C CYS A 33 1.96 11.14 4.54
N PHE A 34 2.21 9.88 4.86
CA PHE A 34 3.30 9.10 4.27
C PHE A 34 4.73 9.54 4.60
N ARG A 35 4.85 10.57 5.41
CA ARG A 35 6.11 10.93 6.06
C ARG A 35 6.60 9.79 6.96
N PHE A 36 7.88 9.44 6.87
CA PHE A 36 8.57 8.55 7.82
C PHE A 36 8.40 9.04 9.27
N ILE A 37 8.21 8.11 10.20
CA ILE A 37 7.97 8.38 11.63
C ILE A 37 8.84 7.49 12.53
N GLY A 38 9.00 7.84 13.79
CA GLY A 38 9.83 7.10 14.75
C GLY A 38 11.25 7.64 14.82
N SER A 39 12.24 6.79 14.58
CA SER A 39 13.67 7.13 14.53
C SER A 39 14.37 6.30 13.46
N ILE A 40 15.61 6.65 13.10
CA ILE A 40 16.43 5.86 12.16
C ILE A 40 16.59 4.43 12.67
N GLU A 41 16.83 4.27 13.96
CA GLU A 41 16.96 2.98 14.63
C GLU A 41 15.69 2.15 14.53
N LEU A 42 14.52 2.78 14.73
CA LEU A 42 13.25 2.08 14.60
C LEU A 42 13.01 1.61 13.16
N GLN A 43 13.33 2.42 12.15
CA GLN A 43 13.18 2.04 10.74
C GLN A 43 14.06 0.82 10.42
N ILE A 44 15.35 0.90 10.76
CA ILE A 44 16.33 -0.17 10.56
C ILE A 44 15.94 -1.44 11.34
N GLY A 45 15.64 -1.28 12.63
CA GLY A 45 15.33 -2.39 13.54
C GLY A 45 14.09 -3.16 13.10
N ARG A 46 13.00 -2.46 12.75
CA ARG A 46 11.77 -3.10 12.24
C ARG A 46 12.04 -3.94 11.01
N ARG A 47 12.82 -3.40 10.08
CA ARG A 47 13.12 -4.09 8.84
C ARG A 47 13.94 -5.35 9.06
N LEU A 48 15.05 -5.24 9.80
CA LEU A 48 15.90 -6.40 10.14
C LEU A 48 15.11 -7.47 10.90
N TYR A 49 14.22 -7.05 11.80
CA TYR A 49 13.34 -7.97 12.53
C TYR A 49 12.41 -8.74 11.58
N LEU A 50 11.76 -8.04 10.66
CA LEU A 50 10.81 -8.64 9.73
C LEU A 50 11.49 -9.52 8.68
N GLN A 51 12.67 -9.16 8.18
CA GLN A 51 13.50 -10.01 7.33
C GLN A 51 13.82 -11.34 8.03
N SER A 52 14.23 -11.29 9.31
CA SER A 52 14.55 -12.50 10.08
C SER A 52 13.36 -13.45 10.29
N LEU A 53 12.13 -12.92 10.30
CA LEU A 53 10.90 -13.70 10.37
C LEU A 53 10.57 -14.37 9.03
N GLY A 54 10.81 -13.67 7.91
CA GLY A 54 10.63 -14.21 6.56
C GLY A 54 11.55 -15.39 6.26
N ASP A 55 12.83 -15.28 6.62
CA ASP A 55 13.82 -16.36 6.46
C ASP A 55 13.44 -17.60 7.29
N SER A 56 12.94 -17.37 8.51
CA SER A 56 12.49 -18.44 9.42
C SER A 56 11.21 -19.17 8.92
N ALA A 57 10.42 -18.54 8.05
CA ALA A 57 9.22 -19.15 7.47
C ALA A 57 9.56 -20.05 6.27
N ASN A 58 10.53 -19.65 5.44
CA ASN A 58 11.01 -20.45 4.32
C ASN A 58 11.77 -21.72 4.76
N ASP A 59 12.47 -21.68 5.89
CA ASP A 59 13.15 -22.85 6.46
C ASP A 59 12.17 -23.94 6.97
N LYS A 60 10.93 -23.59 7.30
CA LYS A 60 9.91 -24.56 7.78
C LYS A 60 9.18 -25.29 6.64
N CYS A 61 9.34 -24.85 5.40
CA CYS A 61 8.68 -25.46 4.24
C CYS A 61 9.47 -26.64 3.64
N HIS A 62 10.70 -26.90 4.09
CA HIS A 62 11.57 -27.95 3.53
C HIS A 62 11.58 -29.30 4.26
N MET A 63 10.71 -29.52 5.25
CA MET A 63 10.60 -30.83 5.91
C MET A 63 9.17 -31.36 5.94
N GLY A 64 8.86 -32.19 4.94
CA GLY A 64 7.85 -33.24 5.05
C GLY A 64 6.71 -33.20 4.04
N SER A 65 6.94 -33.79 2.86
CA SER A 65 5.97 -34.73 2.26
C SER A 65 6.57 -35.47 1.07
N SER A 66 7.44 -36.44 1.36
CA SER A 66 7.60 -37.61 0.52
C SER A 66 6.55 -38.64 0.92
N SER A 67 5.49 -38.82 0.12
CA SER A 67 4.72 -40.07 0.09
C SER A 67 3.91 -40.18 -1.19
N HIS A 68 4.35 -41.13 -2.02
CA HIS A 68 3.71 -41.84 -3.13
C HIS A 68 2.18 -41.86 -3.24
N ALA A 69 1.68 -41.73 -4.47
CA ALA A 69 0.74 -42.60 -5.23
C ALA A 69 0.28 -41.81 -6.48
N SER A 70 0.09 -42.30 -7.71
CA SER A 70 0.03 -43.65 -8.30
C SER A 70 -0.04 -43.52 -9.84
N GLU A 71 0.60 -44.46 -10.53
CA GLU A 71 0.22 -45.17 -11.78
C GLU A 71 -0.29 -44.44 -13.04
N ASP A 72 0.51 -44.66 -14.11
CA ASP A 72 0.15 -45.14 -15.46
C ASP A 72 -0.73 -44.29 -16.38
N CYS A 73 -0.20 -43.92 -17.57
CA CYS A 73 -0.43 -44.67 -18.81
C CYS A 73 -0.02 -43.95 -20.13
N TYR A 74 0.78 -44.67 -20.92
CA TYR A 74 0.95 -44.70 -22.39
C TYR A 74 1.83 -43.69 -23.16
N ASN A 75 2.89 -44.29 -23.72
CA ASN A 75 3.72 -43.89 -24.86
C ASN A 75 2.92 -43.51 -26.13
N THR A 76 3.47 -42.63 -26.96
CA THR A 76 3.74 -42.90 -28.39
C THR A 76 4.81 -41.94 -28.91
N ASP A 77 5.82 -42.53 -29.57
CA ASP A 77 6.93 -41.90 -30.29
C ASP A 77 6.47 -40.95 -31.42
N SER A 78 7.27 -39.93 -31.73
CA SER A 78 7.77 -39.71 -33.10
C SER A 78 8.86 -38.64 -33.14
N SER A 79 9.91 -38.98 -33.89
CA SER A 79 11.10 -38.22 -34.25
C SER A 79 10.85 -37.04 -35.18
N ASP A 80 11.72 -36.01 -35.14
CA ASP A 80 12.65 -35.63 -36.23
C ASP A 80 13.03 -34.12 -36.29
N MET A 81 14.34 -33.89 -36.14
CA MET A 81 15.26 -33.01 -36.92
C MET A 81 15.21 -31.47 -36.90
N GLU A 82 16.38 -30.92 -36.49
CA GLU A 82 17.22 -29.83 -37.06
C GLU A 82 16.65 -28.40 -37.24
N ASP A 83 17.17 -27.43 -36.48
CA ASP A 83 18.33 -26.54 -36.74
C ASP A 83 17.96 -25.28 -37.54
N GLY A 84 18.44 -24.13 -37.04
CA GLY A 84 18.09 -22.82 -37.57
C GLY A 84 18.54 -21.67 -36.68
N SER A 85 19.85 -21.52 -36.52
CA SER A 85 20.46 -20.36 -35.87
C SER A 85 20.04 -19.03 -36.53
N TYR A 86 19.52 -18.08 -35.76
CA TYR A 86 19.61 -16.66 -36.09
C TYR A 86 19.76 -15.82 -34.81
N MET A 87 21.01 -15.44 -34.53
CA MET A 87 21.34 -14.41 -33.57
C MET A 87 20.87 -13.04 -34.10
N LYS A 88 20.04 -12.35 -33.31
CA LYS A 88 19.88 -10.91 -33.43
C LYS A 88 19.67 -10.31 -32.04
N ASN A 89 20.69 -9.55 -31.63
CA ASN A 89 20.72 -8.76 -30.40
C ASN A 89 19.59 -7.71 -30.41
N HIS A 90 18.79 -7.69 -29.36
CA HIS A 90 18.11 -6.47 -28.91
C HIS A 90 17.85 -6.54 -27.41
N GLU A 91 18.01 -5.39 -26.78
CA GLU A 91 18.19 -5.15 -25.35
C GLU A 91 16.93 -5.50 -24.53
N ASP A 92 17.15 -6.32 -23.51
CA ASP A 92 16.18 -6.92 -22.61
C ASP A 92 15.93 -5.96 -21.43
N TYR A 93 14.73 -5.34 -21.40
CA TYR A 93 14.18 -4.73 -20.19
C TYR A 93 13.12 -5.67 -19.65
N GLY A 94 13.38 -6.27 -18.49
CA GLY A 94 12.38 -7.02 -17.74
C GLY A 94 12.70 -8.50 -17.59
N ASN A 95 13.70 -8.82 -16.77
CA ASN A 95 13.69 -10.06 -16.01
C ASN A 95 14.32 -9.79 -14.65
N CYS A 96 13.50 -9.96 -13.60
CA CYS A 96 13.96 -10.04 -12.23
C CYS A 96 15.07 -11.09 -12.16
N ALA A 97 16.28 -10.66 -11.85
CA ALA A 97 17.36 -11.57 -11.52
C ALA A 97 16.89 -12.48 -10.38
N PRO A 98 17.19 -13.80 -10.43
CA PRO A 98 17.08 -14.60 -9.23
C PRO A 98 18.10 -14.02 -8.26
N GLY A 99 17.61 -13.38 -7.20
CA GLY A 99 18.45 -12.77 -6.18
C GLY A 99 19.54 -13.77 -5.78
N SER A 100 20.80 -13.38 -5.96
CA SER A 100 21.91 -14.14 -5.44
C SER A 100 21.63 -14.36 -3.95
N SER A 101 21.62 -15.61 -3.50
CA SER A 101 21.63 -15.94 -2.08
C SER A 101 22.95 -15.44 -1.49
N LYS A 102 23.03 -14.14 -1.21
CA LYS A 102 24.08 -13.55 -0.38
C LYS A 102 23.71 -13.97 1.04
N ASP A 103 24.68 -14.55 1.74
CA ASP A 103 24.57 -14.83 3.17
C ASP A 103 24.24 -13.52 3.90
N ASN A 104 22.97 -13.26 4.19
CA ASN A 104 22.57 -12.09 4.97
C ASN A 104 23.23 -12.23 6.34
N ILE A 105 24.08 -11.26 6.70
CA ILE A 105 24.76 -11.25 7.98
C ILE A 105 23.70 -11.10 9.08
N SER A 106 23.44 -12.18 9.81
CA SER A 106 22.46 -12.17 10.91
C SER A 106 23.03 -11.41 12.11
N LEU A 107 22.43 -10.27 12.43
CA LEU A 107 22.70 -9.57 13.69
C LEU A 107 22.05 -10.29 14.88
N PRO A 108 22.59 -10.17 16.10
CA PRO A 108 21.99 -10.77 17.29
C PRO A 108 20.58 -10.21 17.56
N LYS A 109 19.61 -11.07 17.91
CA LYS A 109 18.22 -10.65 18.17
C LYS A 109 18.10 -9.52 19.21
N GLY A 110 18.86 -9.61 20.31
CA GLY A 110 18.85 -8.56 21.33
C GLY A 110 19.34 -7.21 20.81
N PHE A 111 20.24 -7.20 19.82
CA PHE A 111 20.68 -5.95 19.18
C PHE A 111 19.57 -5.33 18.33
N ILE A 112 18.84 -6.14 17.56
CA ILE A 112 17.69 -5.70 16.75
C ILE A 112 16.57 -5.18 17.65
N GLU A 113 16.28 -5.87 18.75
CA GLU A 113 15.28 -5.45 19.74
C GLU A 113 15.66 -4.11 20.38
N SER A 114 16.94 -3.90 20.72
CA SER A 114 17.43 -2.62 21.26
C SER A 114 17.33 -1.45 20.27
N LEU A 115 17.39 -1.70 18.95
CA LEU A 115 17.10 -0.67 17.94
C LEU A 115 15.60 -0.31 17.92
N MET A 116 14.72 -1.31 18.02
CA MET A 116 13.26 -1.12 17.92
C MET A 116 12.65 -0.48 19.17
N ASN A 117 13.20 -0.73 20.34
CA ASN A 117 12.68 -0.19 21.61
C ASN A 117 13.32 1.16 21.99
N GLY A 118 14.32 1.63 21.23
CA GLY A 118 15.03 2.88 21.48
C GLY A 118 16.08 2.81 22.61
N GLU A 119 16.54 1.62 22.98
CA GLU A 119 17.64 1.44 23.94
C GLU A 119 19.02 1.69 23.33
N LEU A 120 19.14 1.51 22.01
CA LEU A 120 20.36 1.79 21.24
C LEU A 120 20.16 3.04 20.39
N GLU A 121 21.01 4.03 20.58
CA GLU A 121 21.11 5.20 19.71
C GLU A 121 22.28 5.03 18.75
N LEU A 122 22.05 5.25 17.46
CA LEU A 122 23.09 5.18 16.46
C LEU A 122 23.88 6.50 16.38
N PRO A 123 25.19 6.45 16.06
CA PRO A 123 26.01 7.65 15.93
C PRO A 123 25.40 8.65 14.94
N PHE A 124 25.24 9.91 15.34
CA PHE A 124 24.74 11.00 14.49
C PHE A 124 23.29 10.87 14.01
N SER A 125 22.50 9.92 14.53
CA SER A 125 21.08 9.77 14.15
C SER A 125 20.22 10.96 14.58
N ASP A 126 20.69 11.74 15.57
CA ASP A 126 20.08 13.00 16.02
C ASP A 126 19.99 14.06 14.91
N LYS A 127 20.83 13.95 13.87
CA LYS A 127 20.79 14.82 12.68
C LYS A 127 19.65 14.50 11.72
N PHE A 128 18.96 13.37 11.92
CA PHE A 128 17.86 12.89 11.08
C PHE A 128 16.57 12.77 11.90
N PRO A 129 16.05 13.88 12.46
CA PRO A 129 14.90 13.83 13.33
C PRO A 129 13.63 13.42 12.57
N LEU A 130 13.00 12.35 13.04
CA LEU A 130 11.69 11.90 12.55
C LEU A 130 10.59 12.21 13.58
N PRO A 131 9.34 12.47 13.15
CA PRO A 131 8.23 12.68 14.07
C PRO A 131 7.97 11.45 14.94
N SER A 132 7.65 11.65 16.21
CA SER A 132 7.19 10.57 17.11
C SER A 132 5.95 9.87 16.56
N THR A 133 5.79 8.59 16.89
CA THR A 133 4.64 7.80 16.46
C THR A 133 3.41 8.06 17.33
N ILE A 134 2.25 8.23 16.70
CA ILE A 134 0.95 8.27 17.36
C ILE A 134 0.14 7.06 16.90
N PRO A 135 -0.31 6.18 17.79
CA PRO A 135 -1.09 5.01 17.41
C PRO A 135 -2.50 5.40 16.99
N CYS A 136 -3.13 4.53 16.20
CA CYS A 136 -4.50 4.71 15.75
C CYS A 136 -5.50 4.93 16.89
N PRO A 137 -6.37 5.96 16.80
CA PRO A 137 -7.43 6.19 17.76
C PRO A 137 -8.50 5.10 17.75
N GLY A 138 -8.50 4.21 16.75
CA GLY A 138 -9.33 3.00 16.74
C GLY A 138 -8.76 1.84 17.54
N GLY A 139 -7.46 1.84 17.82
CA GLY A 139 -6.74 0.74 18.48
C GLY A 139 -6.53 -0.49 17.59
N CYS A 140 -6.27 -0.33 16.29
CA CYS A 140 -6.01 -1.45 15.38
C CYS A 140 -4.60 -2.06 15.51
N GLY A 141 -3.65 -1.35 16.11
CA GLY A 141 -2.25 -1.79 16.22
C GLY A 141 -1.43 -1.69 14.93
N GLU A 142 -2.07 -1.41 13.79
CA GLU A 142 -1.43 -1.37 12.46
C GLU A 142 -1.13 0.05 11.98
N ALA A 143 -2.06 1.00 12.16
CA ALA A 143 -1.92 2.36 11.66
C ALA A 143 -1.26 3.29 12.69
N TYR A 144 -0.29 4.06 12.22
CA TYR A 144 0.49 5.02 13.01
C TYR A 144 0.57 6.36 12.28
N TYR A 145 0.70 7.45 13.04
CA TYR A 145 0.62 8.80 12.52
C TYR A 145 1.75 9.69 13.05
N CYS A 146 2.16 10.67 12.26
CA CYS A 146 3.20 11.64 12.66
C CYS A 146 2.67 12.73 13.60
N SER A 147 1.34 12.88 13.72
CA SER A 147 0.71 13.90 14.56
C SER A 147 -0.75 13.58 14.86
N LYS A 148 -1.31 14.24 15.89
CA LYS A 148 -2.73 14.08 16.25
C LYS A 148 -3.63 14.53 15.11
N SER A 149 -3.24 15.60 14.41
CA SER A 149 -3.98 16.11 13.25
C SER A 149 -4.08 15.08 12.13
N CYS A 150 -3.01 14.32 11.85
CA CYS A 150 -3.04 13.26 10.84
C CYS A 150 -3.90 12.08 11.29
N ALA A 151 -3.82 11.69 12.56
CA ALA A 151 -4.66 10.63 13.12
C ALA A 151 -6.16 10.99 13.07
N GLU A 152 -6.50 12.23 13.43
CA GLU A 152 -7.87 12.75 13.39
C GLU A 152 -8.38 12.89 11.95
N ALA A 153 -7.56 13.46 11.04
CA ALA A 153 -7.91 13.60 9.64
C ALA A 153 -8.18 12.24 8.98
N ASP A 154 -7.30 11.26 9.16
CA ASP A 154 -7.49 9.91 8.62
C ASP A 154 -8.73 9.24 9.22
N TRP A 155 -8.94 9.36 10.54
CA TRP A 155 -10.11 8.82 11.22
C TRP A 155 -11.42 9.39 10.66
N GLU A 156 -11.45 10.71 10.44
CA GLU A 156 -12.62 11.43 9.93
C GLU A 156 -12.90 11.22 8.44
N LEU A 157 -11.85 11.00 7.65
CA LEU A 157 -11.97 10.87 6.20
C LEU A 157 -12.11 9.42 5.75
N PHE A 158 -11.43 8.45 6.37
CA PHE A 158 -11.38 7.08 5.85
C PHE A 158 -11.42 6.03 6.96
N HIS A 159 -10.45 6.11 7.88
CA HIS A 159 -10.02 4.98 8.68
C HIS A 159 -11.07 4.55 9.70
N SER A 160 -11.98 5.41 10.16
CA SER A 160 -13.00 5.00 11.12
C SER A 160 -13.89 3.86 10.62
N LEU A 161 -14.13 3.74 9.31
CA LEU A 161 -14.87 2.62 8.69
C LEU A 161 -13.98 1.44 8.28
N LEU A 162 -12.67 1.66 8.13
CA LEU A 162 -11.68 0.65 7.74
C LEU A 162 -10.80 0.19 8.90
N CYS A 163 -11.14 0.58 10.13
CA CYS A 163 -10.37 0.22 11.30
C CYS A 163 -10.71 -1.21 11.74
N THR A 164 -9.69 -2.01 12.02
CA THR A 164 -9.83 -3.35 12.61
C THR A 164 -9.82 -3.33 14.14
N GLY A 165 -9.62 -2.16 14.76
CA GLY A 165 -9.57 -1.96 16.20
C GLY A 165 -10.93 -1.94 16.89
N GLU A 166 -10.92 -1.91 18.22
CA GLU A 166 -12.13 -2.01 19.06
C GLU A 166 -13.09 -0.83 18.88
N ARG A 167 -12.57 0.36 18.57
CA ARG A 167 -13.37 1.59 18.37
C ARG A 167 -13.79 1.80 16.91
N SER A 168 -13.67 0.77 16.07
CA SER A 168 -14.09 0.81 14.67
C SER A 168 -15.57 1.19 14.52
N LYS A 169 -15.87 1.94 13.47
CA LYS A 169 -17.24 2.26 13.01
C LYS A 169 -17.72 1.32 11.89
N ALA A 170 -16.94 0.30 11.53
CA ALA A 170 -17.36 -0.72 10.56
C ALA A 170 -18.58 -1.49 11.07
N LEU A 171 -19.44 -1.94 10.16
CA LEU A 171 -20.60 -2.80 10.48
C LEU A 171 -20.13 -4.16 11.01
N SER A 172 -19.07 -4.71 10.43
CA SER A 172 -18.50 -6.00 10.82
C SER A 172 -16.98 -6.00 10.68
N ARG A 173 -16.28 -6.00 11.82
CA ARG A 173 -14.81 -6.15 11.87
C ARG A 173 -14.34 -7.46 11.26
N ALA A 174 -15.10 -8.55 11.45
CA ALA A 174 -14.77 -9.86 10.88
C ALA A 174 -14.88 -9.88 9.35
N ALA A 175 -15.89 -9.20 8.78
CA ALA A 175 -15.99 -9.06 7.32
C ALA A 175 -14.90 -8.13 6.78
N LEU A 176 -14.58 -7.06 7.50
CA LEU A 176 -13.49 -6.14 7.15
C LEU A 176 -12.13 -6.86 7.09
N LEU A 177 -11.83 -7.74 8.04
CA LEU A 177 -10.60 -8.54 8.03
C LEU A 177 -10.53 -9.43 6.77
N LYS A 178 -11.64 -10.08 6.39
CA LYS A 178 -11.69 -10.88 5.14
C LYS A 178 -11.50 -10.02 3.90
N PHE A 179 -12.04 -8.80 3.89
CA PHE A 179 -11.82 -7.86 2.81
C PHE A 179 -10.34 -7.46 2.70
N ILE A 180 -9.69 -7.13 3.81
CA ILE A 180 -8.27 -6.76 3.86
C ILE A 180 -7.39 -7.94 3.41
N GLU A 181 -7.67 -9.15 3.91
CA GLU A 181 -6.98 -10.37 3.51
C GLU A 181 -7.10 -10.61 2.00
N HIS A 182 -8.31 -10.50 1.45
CA HIS A 182 -8.53 -10.61 0.01
C HIS A 182 -7.76 -9.56 -0.78
N ALA A 183 -7.78 -8.30 -0.33
CA ALA A 183 -7.07 -7.22 -1.02
C ALA A 183 -5.55 -7.45 -1.03
N ASN A 184 -4.95 -7.70 0.13
CA ASN A 184 -3.52 -7.99 0.25
C ASN A 184 -3.09 -9.25 -0.53
N GLY A 185 -4.00 -10.23 -0.65
CA GLY A 185 -3.73 -11.47 -1.37
C GLY A 185 -4.00 -11.42 -2.88
N THR A 186 -4.57 -10.32 -3.40
CA THR A 186 -4.93 -10.22 -4.82
C THR A 186 -4.48 -8.92 -5.46
N ASN A 187 -4.96 -7.76 -4.98
CA ASN A 187 -4.57 -6.45 -5.49
C ASN A 187 -4.88 -5.33 -4.47
N ASP A 188 -3.85 -4.56 -4.13
CA ASP A 188 -3.92 -3.45 -3.16
C ASP A 188 -4.83 -2.29 -3.62
N ILE A 189 -5.17 -2.21 -4.91
CA ILE A 189 -6.11 -1.22 -5.46
C ILE A 189 -7.49 -1.29 -4.80
N PHE A 190 -7.88 -2.46 -4.27
CA PHE A 190 -9.13 -2.60 -3.54
C PHE A 190 -9.12 -1.80 -2.23
N LEU A 191 -7.99 -1.69 -1.55
CA LEU A 191 -7.85 -0.88 -0.34
C LEU A 191 -8.06 0.61 -0.67
N LEU A 192 -7.55 1.08 -1.82
CA LEU A 192 -7.79 2.44 -2.30
C LEU A 192 -9.27 2.68 -2.63
N ALA A 193 -9.89 1.77 -3.37
CA ALA A 193 -11.31 1.87 -3.70
C ALA A 193 -12.19 1.88 -2.44
N ALA A 194 -11.83 1.09 -1.43
CA ALA A 194 -12.49 1.11 -0.12
C ALA A 194 -12.30 2.43 0.63
N LYS A 195 -11.09 3.02 0.63
CA LYS A 195 -10.85 4.36 1.20
C LYS A 195 -11.75 5.41 0.53
N VAL A 196 -11.87 5.38 -0.79
CA VAL A 196 -12.74 6.29 -1.54
C VAL A 196 -14.21 6.14 -1.14
N ILE A 197 -14.73 4.91 -1.11
CA ILE A 197 -16.12 4.66 -0.67
C ILE A 197 -16.33 5.16 0.76
N CYS A 198 -15.40 4.89 1.67
CA CYS A 198 -15.48 5.35 3.05
C CYS A 198 -15.51 6.88 3.14
N SER A 199 -14.70 7.58 2.35
CA SER A 199 -14.66 9.04 2.32
C SER A 199 -15.98 9.65 1.86
N ILE A 200 -16.61 9.06 0.84
CA ILE A 200 -17.90 9.51 0.36
C ILE A 200 -18.98 9.27 1.41
N ILE A 201 -19.01 8.09 2.05
CA ILE A 201 -19.98 7.77 3.12
C ILE A 201 -19.83 8.74 4.29
N LEU A 202 -18.60 8.97 4.77
CA LEU A 202 -18.33 9.85 5.90
C LEU A 202 -18.64 11.32 5.57
N ARG A 203 -18.32 11.77 4.35
CA ARG A 203 -18.68 13.10 3.85
C ARG A 203 -20.19 13.27 3.71
N TYR A 204 -20.90 12.28 3.16
CA TYR A 204 -22.37 12.27 3.07
C TYR A 204 -23.01 12.43 4.46
N ARG A 205 -22.55 11.66 5.45
CA ARG A 205 -23.04 11.74 6.83
C ARG A 205 -22.83 13.13 7.43
N LYS A 206 -21.66 13.76 7.20
CA LYS A 206 -21.36 15.14 7.64
C LYS A 206 -22.29 16.16 6.98
N LEU A 207 -22.44 16.10 5.66
CA LEU A 207 -23.32 17.01 4.90
C LEU A 207 -24.78 16.89 5.34
N LYS A 208 -25.25 15.66 5.55
CA LYS A 208 -26.61 15.39 6.03
C LYS A 208 -26.84 15.94 7.44
N ALA A 209 -25.89 15.76 8.35
CA ALA A 209 -25.99 16.30 9.70
C ALA A 209 -26.10 17.84 9.69
N ALA A 210 -25.23 18.51 8.94
CA ALA A 210 -25.28 19.97 8.77
C ALA A 210 -26.62 20.45 8.18
N HIS A 211 -27.13 19.75 7.16
CA HIS A 211 -28.41 20.07 6.55
C HIS A 211 -29.59 19.95 7.54
N LEU A 212 -29.57 18.96 8.42
CA LEU A 212 -30.59 18.78 9.46
C LEU A 212 -30.52 19.86 10.55
N GLU A 213 -29.32 20.33 10.89
CA GLU A 213 -29.12 21.44 11.83
C GLU A 213 -29.64 22.78 11.26
N GLU A 214 -29.44 23.02 9.97
CA GLU A 214 -29.93 24.22 9.26
C GLU A 214 -31.45 24.21 9.04
N GLN A 215 -32.09 23.05 8.86
CA GLN A 215 -33.50 22.91 8.50
C GLN A 215 -34.51 22.90 9.67
N GLY A 216 -34.16 23.43 10.84
CA GLY A 216 -35.02 23.43 12.04
C GLY A 216 -36.54 23.45 11.79
N LYS A 217 -37.20 22.30 12.04
CA LYS A 217 -38.68 22.10 12.13
C LYS A 217 -39.53 22.20 10.85
N THR A 218 -39.01 21.97 9.65
CA THR A 218 -39.88 21.76 8.47
C THR A 218 -39.69 20.38 7.85
N ASN A 219 -40.74 19.55 7.98
CA ASN A 219 -40.82 18.20 7.42
C ASN A 219 -40.80 18.24 5.89
N ALA A 220 -39.70 17.83 5.29
CA ALA A 220 -39.68 17.26 3.95
C ALA A 220 -38.47 16.34 3.78
N ASN A 221 -38.54 15.14 4.35
CA ASN A 221 -37.58 14.07 4.06
C ASN A 221 -37.84 13.54 2.63
N SER A 222 -37.39 14.27 1.62
CA SER A 222 -37.51 13.89 0.21
C SER A 222 -36.32 13.02 -0.18
N LYS A 223 -36.56 11.87 -0.81
CA LYS A 223 -35.47 11.05 -1.41
C LYS A 223 -34.58 11.85 -2.38
N SER A 224 -35.09 12.94 -2.96
CA SER A 224 -34.29 13.81 -3.84
C SER A 224 -33.21 14.60 -3.09
N SER A 225 -33.40 14.93 -1.80
CA SER A 225 -32.36 15.62 -1.02
C SER A 225 -31.19 14.70 -0.71
N ASN A 226 -31.44 13.44 -0.37
CA ASN A 226 -30.39 12.47 -0.05
C ASN A 226 -29.49 12.18 -1.27
N LEU A 227 -30.07 12.01 -2.46
CA LEU A 227 -29.27 11.83 -3.68
C LEU A 227 -28.41 13.06 -3.99
N SER A 228 -28.94 14.28 -3.80
CA SER A 228 -28.18 15.51 -3.98
C SER A 228 -26.99 15.60 -3.02
N LEU A 229 -27.18 15.24 -1.76
CA LEU A 229 -26.10 15.23 -0.76
C LEU A 229 -25.04 14.16 -1.09
N LEU A 230 -25.47 12.99 -1.59
CA LEU A 230 -24.55 11.94 -2.01
C LEU A 230 -23.72 12.36 -3.24
N LEU A 231 -24.33 13.04 -4.21
CA LEU A 231 -23.62 13.62 -5.37
C LEU A 231 -22.61 14.69 -4.94
N GLU A 232 -22.96 15.54 -3.97
CA GLU A 232 -22.03 16.53 -3.41
C GLU A 232 -20.89 15.87 -2.60
N ALA A 233 -21.17 14.73 -1.97
CA ALA A 233 -20.13 13.91 -1.33
C ALA A 233 -19.20 13.24 -2.35
N TRP A 234 -19.72 12.86 -3.53
CA TRP A 234 -18.96 12.26 -4.63
C TRP A 234 -18.10 13.26 -5.41
N LYS A 235 -18.48 14.53 -5.41
CA LYS A 235 -17.85 15.60 -6.21
C LYS A 235 -16.32 15.64 -6.18
N PRO A 236 -15.62 15.42 -5.04
CA PRO A 236 -14.17 15.41 -5.04
C PRO A 236 -13.60 14.41 -6.04
N ILE A 237 -14.15 13.20 -6.14
CA ILE A 237 -13.63 12.18 -7.05
C ILE A 237 -14.28 12.22 -8.44
N SER A 238 -15.18 13.17 -8.73
CA SER A 238 -15.93 13.15 -10.00
C SER A 238 -15.06 13.47 -11.21
N ILE A 239 -13.94 14.16 -11.00
CA ILE A 239 -13.10 14.75 -12.05
C ILE A 239 -12.14 13.73 -12.68
N GLY A 240 -11.77 12.66 -11.96
CA GLY A 240 -10.84 11.64 -12.47
C GLY A 240 -11.41 10.92 -13.68
N TYR A 241 -10.56 10.59 -14.66
CA TYR A 241 -10.97 9.77 -15.81
C TYR A 241 -11.33 8.37 -15.33
N LYS A 242 -12.54 7.89 -15.67
CA LYS A 242 -13.04 6.59 -15.20
C LYS A 242 -13.42 5.71 -16.37
N ARG A 243 -12.87 4.51 -16.36
CA ARG A 243 -13.41 3.35 -17.08
C ARG A 243 -13.53 2.21 -16.07
N ARG A 244 -14.33 1.20 -16.38
CA ARG A 244 -14.40 0.00 -15.55
C ARG A 244 -13.06 -0.72 -15.62
N TRP A 245 -12.55 -1.14 -14.48
CA TRP A 245 -11.22 -1.76 -14.37
C TRP A 245 -10.98 -2.89 -15.38
N TRP A 246 -11.92 -3.82 -15.51
CA TRP A 246 -11.82 -4.93 -16.47
C TRP A 246 -11.84 -4.49 -17.94
N ASP A 247 -12.25 -3.27 -18.27
CA ASP A 247 -12.20 -2.73 -19.64
C ASP A 247 -10.92 -1.89 -19.90
N CYS A 248 -10.10 -1.63 -18.87
CA CYS A 248 -8.99 -0.68 -18.96
C CYS A 248 -7.65 -1.20 -18.48
N ILE A 249 -7.62 -2.22 -17.62
CA ILE A 249 -6.38 -2.88 -17.19
C ILE A 249 -5.62 -3.39 -18.43
N ALA A 250 -4.29 -3.26 -18.41
CA ALA A 250 -3.45 -3.79 -19.47
C ALA A 250 -3.59 -5.33 -19.54
N LEU A 251 -3.52 -5.89 -20.75
CA LEU A 251 -3.39 -7.33 -20.91
C LEU A 251 -1.93 -7.70 -20.55
N PRO A 252 -1.70 -8.64 -19.62
CA PRO A 252 -0.36 -9.12 -19.33
C PRO A 252 0.30 -9.75 -20.57
N ASP A 253 1.63 -9.63 -20.69
CA ASP A 253 2.39 -10.13 -21.86
C ASP A 253 2.29 -11.66 -22.03
N ASP A 254 2.02 -12.38 -20.93
CA ASP A 254 1.84 -13.83 -20.89
C ASP A 254 0.43 -14.30 -21.27
N VAL A 255 -0.51 -13.37 -21.53
CA VAL A 255 -1.87 -13.70 -21.94
C VAL A 255 -2.03 -13.49 -23.44
N ASP A 256 -2.35 -14.57 -24.16
CA ASP A 256 -2.66 -14.50 -25.59
C ASP A 256 -3.91 -13.63 -25.82
N SER A 257 -3.89 -12.81 -26.88
CA SER A 257 -5.04 -11.99 -27.31
C SER A 257 -6.36 -12.76 -27.45
N SER A 258 -6.30 -14.04 -27.79
CA SER A 258 -7.46 -14.93 -27.88
C SER A 258 -8.12 -15.23 -26.53
N ASP A 259 -7.37 -15.11 -25.43
CA ASP A 259 -7.82 -15.32 -24.05
C ASP A 259 -8.26 -14.02 -23.35
N GLU A 260 -8.20 -12.87 -24.02
CA GLU A 260 -8.51 -11.56 -23.42
C GLU A 260 -9.90 -11.55 -22.75
N ALA A 261 -10.91 -12.12 -23.39
CA ALA A 261 -12.27 -12.16 -22.83
C ALA A 261 -12.34 -12.94 -21.50
N SER A 262 -11.59 -14.04 -21.41
CA SER A 262 -11.48 -14.85 -20.19
C SER A 262 -10.74 -14.07 -19.09
N PHE A 263 -9.66 -13.37 -19.45
CA PHE A 263 -8.94 -12.49 -18.55
C PHE A 263 -9.83 -11.37 -18.00
N ARG A 264 -10.54 -10.62 -18.87
CA ARG A 264 -11.46 -9.55 -18.42
C ARG A 264 -12.54 -10.08 -17.48
N MET A 265 -13.06 -11.28 -17.74
CA MET A 265 -14.06 -11.92 -16.88
C MET A 265 -13.49 -12.23 -15.48
N LYS A 266 -12.27 -12.78 -15.39
CA LYS A 266 -11.59 -13.01 -14.11
C LYS A 266 -11.38 -11.71 -13.31
N ILE A 267 -10.93 -10.64 -13.98
CA ILE A 267 -10.76 -9.32 -13.34
C ILE A 267 -12.10 -8.79 -12.79
N ARG A 268 -13.18 -8.96 -13.55
CA ARG A 268 -14.54 -8.58 -13.10
C ARG A 268 -15.01 -9.42 -11.90
N GLU A 269 -14.72 -10.72 -11.88
CA GLU A 269 -15.04 -11.60 -10.75
C GLU A 269 -14.26 -11.26 -9.48
N LEU A 270 -12.98 -10.87 -9.62
CA LEU A 270 -12.17 -10.35 -8.51
C LEU A 270 -12.79 -9.07 -7.92
N ALA A 271 -13.12 -8.10 -8.77
CA ALA A 271 -13.79 -6.87 -8.32
C ALA A 271 -15.14 -7.15 -7.65
N PHE A 272 -15.91 -8.11 -8.16
CA PHE A 272 -17.17 -8.52 -7.56
C PHE A 272 -16.98 -9.13 -6.16
N THR A 273 -16.02 -10.05 -6.01
CA THR A 273 -15.71 -10.69 -4.73
C THR A 273 -15.27 -9.66 -3.70
N SER A 274 -14.32 -8.80 -4.08
CA SER A 274 -13.85 -7.67 -3.27
C SER A 274 -15.01 -6.77 -2.81
N LEU A 275 -15.92 -6.41 -3.72
CA LEU A 275 -17.09 -5.59 -3.40
C LEU A 275 -18.04 -6.27 -2.41
N GLN A 276 -18.30 -7.58 -2.54
CA GLN A 276 -19.17 -8.29 -1.60
C GLN A 276 -18.59 -8.30 -0.18
N LEU A 277 -17.27 -8.51 -0.06
CA LEU A 277 -16.57 -8.45 1.22
C LEU A 277 -16.64 -7.05 1.83
N LEU A 278 -16.37 -6.01 1.03
CA LEU A 278 -16.46 -4.63 1.48
C LEU A 278 -17.89 -4.25 1.90
N LYS A 279 -18.90 -4.65 1.11
CA LYS A 279 -20.31 -4.44 1.44
C LYS A 279 -20.67 -5.08 2.78
N ALA A 280 -20.25 -6.32 3.02
CA ALA A 280 -20.46 -6.98 4.32
C ALA A 280 -19.79 -6.24 5.49
N ALA A 281 -18.70 -5.51 5.23
CA ALA A 281 -17.95 -4.77 6.24
C ALA A 281 -18.53 -3.38 6.56
N ILE A 282 -18.99 -2.62 5.56
CA ILE A 282 -19.28 -1.18 5.72
C ILE A 282 -20.56 -0.68 5.03
N PHE A 283 -21.47 -1.57 4.60
CA PHE A 283 -22.67 -1.16 3.87
C PHE A 283 -23.50 -0.09 4.59
N ASP A 284 -23.90 0.93 3.83
CA ASP A 284 -24.80 2.00 4.26
C ASP A 284 -25.97 2.07 3.26
N SER A 285 -27.19 1.86 3.74
CA SER A 285 -28.38 1.83 2.89
C SER A 285 -28.66 3.16 2.21
N GLU A 286 -28.24 4.28 2.80
CA GLU A 286 -28.42 5.60 2.19
C GLU A 286 -27.40 5.89 1.09
N CYS A 287 -26.29 5.14 1.10
CA CYS A 287 -25.24 5.18 0.09
C CYS A 287 -25.20 3.91 -0.78
N GLU A 288 -26.31 3.17 -0.86
CA GLU A 288 -26.41 1.91 -1.62
C GLU A 288 -25.82 2.00 -3.04
N PRO A 289 -26.02 3.08 -3.84
CA PRO A 289 -25.47 3.16 -5.18
C PRO A 289 -23.95 2.95 -5.26
N LEU A 290 -23.19 3.35 -4.22
CA LEU A 290 -21.74 3.16 -4.15
C LEU A 290 -21.33 1.69 -4.17
N PHE A 291 -22.23 0.79 -3.74
CA PHE A 291 -21.99 -0.65 -3.67
C PHE A 291 -22.51 -1.41 -4.91
N SER A 292 -22.59 -0.73 -6.05
CA SER A 292 -22.80 -1.37 -7.36
C SER A 292 -21.45 -1.76 -7.98
N LEU A 293 -21.41 -2.91 -8.66
CA LEU A 293 -20.20 -3.38 -9.32
C LEU A 293 -19.71 -2.38 -10.38
N GLU A 294 -20.64 -1.72 -11.08
CA GLU A 294 -20.29 -0.68 -12.04
C GLU A 294 -19.58 0.48 -11.35
N ILE A 295 -20.13 1.08 -10.29
CA ILE A 295 -19.47 2.21 -9.60
C ILE A 295 -18.13 1.78 -9.00
N TYR A 296 -18.08 0.62 -8.35
CA TYR A 296 -16.83 0.10 -7.78
C TYR A 296 -15.77 -0.12 -8.85
N GLY A 297 -16.13 -0.72 -9.99
CA GLY A 297 -15.24 -0.92 -11.13
C GLY A 297 -14.73 0.39 -11.73
N HIS A 298 -15.54 1.46 -11.74
CA HIS A 298 -15.10 2.78 -12.18
C HIS A 298 -14.15 3.45 -11.18
N ILE A 299 -14.34 3.26 -9.87
CA ILE A 299 -13.40 3.76 -8.85
C ILE A 299 -12.06 3.04 -8.99
N ILE A 300 -12.07 1.71 -9.14
CA ILE A 300 -10.84 0.95 -9.34
C ILE A 300 -10.15 1.38 -10.63
N GLY A 301 -10.87 1.44 -11.76
CA GLY A 301 -10.29 1.83 -13.02
C GLY A 301 -9.80 3.28 -13.06
N MET A 302 -10.31 4.16 -12.19
CA MET A 302 -9.76 5.49 -11.99
C MET A 302 -8.31 5.41 -11.48
N PHE A 303 -8.02 4.59 -10.48
CA PHE A 303 -6.64 4.41 -10.00
C PHE A 303 -5.76 3.69 -11.01
N GLU A 304 -6.30 2.70 -11.74
CA GLU A 304 -5.56 2.00 -12.80
C GLU A 304 -5.10 2.97 -13.91
N LEU A 305 -5.98 3.87 -14.34
CA LEU A 305 -5.73 4.76 -15.48
C LEU A 305 -4.95 6.03 -15.12
N ASN A 306 -5.04 6.46 -13.87
CA ASN A 306 -4.38 7.66 -13.37
C ASN A 306 -3.21 7.30 -12.43
N ASN A 307 -2.71 6.06 -12.51
CA ASN A 307 -1.74 5.52 -11.56
C ASN A 307 -0.50 6.40 -11.48
N LEU A 308 -0.34 7.11 -10.37
CA LEU A 308 0.83 7.91 -10.05
C LEU A 308 1.44 7.33 -8.78
N ASP A 309 2.62 6.75 -8.94
CA ASP A 309 3.41 6.24 -7.83
C ASP A 309 4.10 7.41 -7.14
N LEU A 310 3.89 7.55 -5.83
CA LEU A 310 4.65 8.48 -5.01
C LEU A 310 5.78 7.71 -4.33
N VAL A 311 7.00 8.18 -4.60
CA VAL A 311 8.19 7.67 -3.94
C VAL A 311 8.63 8.68 -2.89
N VAL A 312 8.59 8.29 -1.62
CA VAL A 312 9.15 9.09 -0.52
C VAL A 312 10.53 8.54 -0.18
N ALA A 313 11.56 9.37 -0.40
CA ALA A 313 12.95 9.01 -0.15
C ALA A 313 13.16 8.54 1.30
N SER A 314 13.99 7.51 1.45
CA SER A 314 14.25 6.90 2.75
C SER A 314 15.23 7.73 3.58
N PRO A 315 14.89 8.12 4.82
CA PRO A 315 15.84 8.81 5.69
C PRO A 315 17.02 7.90 6.12
N VAL A 316 16.88 6.58 5.94
CA VAL A 316 17.96 5.61 6.20
C VAL A 316 19.07 5.76 5.15
N GLU A 317 18.73 6.07 3.91
CA GLU A 317 19.71 6.34 2.86
C GLU A 317 20.52 7.60 3.19
N ASP A 318 19.84 8.71 3.47
CA ASP A 318 20.48 9.98 3.85
C ASP A 318 21.40 9.82 5.07
N TYR A 319 20.99 8.99 6.04
CA TYR A 319 21.78 8.68 7.21
C TYR A 319 23.09 7.96 6.85
N PHE A 320 23.04 6.90 6.04
CA PHE A 320 24.26 6.18 5.66
C PHE A 320 25.16 7.01 4.74
N LEU A 321 24.60 7.80 3.82
CA LEU A 321 25.36 8.75 3.00
C LEU A 321 26.10 9.76 3.88
N TYR A 322 25.44 10.28 4.92
CA TYR A 322 26.08 11.18 5.87
C TYR A 322 27.23 10.52 6.64
N ILE A 323 27.07 9.27 7.09
CA ILE A 323 28.17 8.52 7.72
C ILE A 323 29.34 8.35 6.75
N ASP A 324 29.04 8.09 5.48
CA ASP A 324 30.06 7.87 4.46
C ASP A 324 30.87 9.13 4.15
N ASP A 325 30.26 10.30 4.27
CA ASP A 325 30.87 11.62 4.03
C ASP A 325 31.63 12.19 5.24
N LEU A 326 31.62 11.51 6.39
CA LEU A 326 32.36 11.95 7.58
C LEU A 326 33.89 11.97 7.36
N LEU A 327 34.57 12.84 8.12
CA LEU A 327 36.04 12.85 8.16
C LEU A 327 36.57 11.51 8.68
N HIS A 328 37.72 11.05 8.15
CA HIS A 328 38.26 9.70 8.39
C HIS A 328 38.31 9.28 9.87
N GLY A 329 38.58 10.19 10.80
CA GLY A 329 38.59 9.88 12.24
C GLY A 329 37.20 9.54 12.77
N GLU A 330 36.20 10.37 12.48
CA GLU A 330 34.82 10.20 12.93
C GLU A 330 34.12 9.07 12.19
N LYS A 331 34.35 8.94 10.88
CA LYS A 331 33.85 7.85 10.05
C LYS A 331 34.23 6.49 10.63
N LYS A 332 35.51 6.29 10.94
CA LYS A 332 36.01 5.03 11.49
C LYS A 332 35.36 4.66 12.83
N GLU A 333 35.05 5.64 13.68
CA GLU A 333 34.38 5.37 14.96
C GLU A 333 32.89 5.06 14.77
N ALA A 334 32.21 5.77 13.87
CA ALA A 334 30.81 5.50 13.53
C ALA A 334 30.64 4.12 12.88
N GLU A 335 31.49 3.78 11.91
CA GLU A 335 31.44 2.53 11.16
C GLU A 335 31.64 1.28 12.04
N LYS A 336 32.28 1.40 13.21
CA LYS A 336 32.35 0.27 14.16
C LYS A 336 30.97 -0.22 14.58
N ILE A 337 29.98 0.68 14.60
CA ILE A 337 28.60 0.38 14.98
C ILE A 337 27.73 0.22 13.73
N THR A 338 27.88 1.10 12.74
CA THR A 338 26.96 1.19 11.61
C THR A 338 27.28 0.23 10.47
N ARG A 339 28.54 -0.18 10.30
CA ARG A 339 28.95 -1.06 9.19
C ARG A 339 28.29 -2.44 9.25
N PRO A 340 28.24 -3.15 10.41
CA PRO A 340 27.52 -4.42 10.51
C PRO A 340 26.03 -4.30 10.20
N ILE A 341 25.43 -3.14 10.49
CA ILE A 341 24.02 -2.85 10.19
C ILE A 341 23.83 -2.67 8.68
N LEU A 342 24.65 -1.85 8.05
CA LEU A 342 24.61 -1.64 6.60
C LEU A 342 24.81 -2.95 5.84
N ASP A 343 25.81 -3.73 6.26
CA ASP A 343 26.10 -5.02 5.63
C ASP A 343 24.93 -6.03 5.83
N ALA A 344 24.19 -5.96 6.94
CA ALA A 344 23.01 -6.79 7.19
C ALA A 344 21.77 -6.32 6.39
N LEU A 345 21.62 -5.02 6.16
CA LEU A 345 20.55 -4.46 5.31
C LEU A 345 20.76 -4.76 3.83
N GLY A 346 22.02 -4.89 3.39
CA GLY A 346 22.39 -5.20 2.02
C GLY A 346 22.10 -4.06 1.04
N ASP A 347 21.94 -4.42 -0.24
CA ASP A 347 21.74 -3.47 -1.34
C ASP A 347 20.39 -2.72 -1.22
N ASP A 348 19.47 -3.25 -0.43
CA ASP A 348 18.13 -2.73 -0.28
C ASP A 348 18.04 -1.64 0.81
N TYR A 349 19.12 -1.24 1.51
CA TYR A 349 19.06 -0.31 2.66
C TYR A 349 18.34 1.02 2.37
N SER A 350 18.31 1.46 1.12
CA SER A 350 17.68 2.69 0.63
C SER A 350 16.23 2.52 0.14
N ILE A 351 15.55 1.39 0.42
CA ILE A 351 14.13 1.21 0.06
C ILE A 351 13.32 2.43 0.51
N CYS A 352 12.70 3.08 -0.47
CA CYS A 352 11.80 4.20 -0.31
C CYS A 352 10.39 3.73 0.07
N CYS A 353 9.57 4.65 0.58
CA CYS A 353 8.14 4.38 0.67
C CYS A 353 7.55 4.40 -0.73
N GLN A 354 6.82 3.34 -1.11
CA GLN A 354 6.13 3.20 -2.40
C GLN A 354 4.62 3.18 -2.20
N GLU A 355 3.92 4.01 -2.97
CA GLU A 355 2.53 4.36 -2.69
C GLU A 355 1.71 4.57 -3.95
N LEU A 356 0.56 3.92 -3.97
CA LEU A 356 -0.44 4.18 -4.99
C LEU A 356 -1.28 5.40 -4.57
N TYR A 357 -1.33 6.42 -5.43
CA TYR A 357 -1.97 7.70 -5.16
C TYR A 357 -2.61 8.33 -6.41
N GLU A 358 -3.54 9.27 -6.21
CA GLU A 358 -4.10 10.12 -7.26
C GLU A 358 -4.04 11.63 -6.86
N PRO A 359 -3.24 12.48 -7.56
CA PRO A 359 -3.43 13.93 -7.64
C PRO A 359 -4.52 14.28 -8.64
N PHE A 360 -5.18 15.42 -8.45
CA PHE A 360 -5.78 16.09 -9.59
C PHE A 360 -4.74 16.98 -10.28
N LEU A 361 -4.14 16.43 -11.33
CA LEU A 361 -3.68 17.28 -12.42
C LEU A 361 -4.92 17.78 -13.16
N LEU A 362 -5.17 19.09 -13.09
CA LEU A 362 -6.03 19.78 -14.05
C LEU A 362 -5.43 19.53 -15.45
N SER A 363 -6.13 18.73 -16.27
CA SER A 363 -5.86 18.64 -17.71
C SER A 363 -6.82 19.53 -18.48
#